data_AF-A0A6M3LPN1-F1
#
_entry.id   AF-A0A6M3LPN1-F1
#
_cell.length_a   1.000
_cell.length_b   1.000
_cell.length_c   1.000
_cell.angle_alpha   90.00
_cell.angle_beta   90.00
_cell.angle_gamma   90.00
#
_symmetry.space_group_name_H-M   'P 1'
#
loop_
_entity.id
_entity.type
_entity.pdbx_description
1 polymer ?
#
loop_
_entity_poly.entity_id
_entity_poly.type
_entity_poly.pdbx_seq_one_letter_code
_entity_poly.pdbx_strand_id
1 'polypeptide(L)' 'MTLQEVKDKMAKDLYGQTTEEAVATGLCIQCKQPAIQNCYSEEGKREYYISGLCEKCFDKIFE' A
#
# COMPACT_ATOMS: atom_id res chain seq x y z
N MET A 1 -13.79 14.84 12.20
CA MET A 1 -12.71 14.17 11.46
C MET A 1 -11.89 13.35 12.44
N THR A 2 -11.93 12.04 12.29
CA THR A 2 -11.08 11.08 13.01
C THR A 2 -9.73 10.96 12.33
N LEU A 3 -8.74 10.39 13.02
CA LEU A 3 -7.44 10.10 12.42
C LEU A 3 -7.56 9.17 11.20
N GLN A 4 -8.46 8.18 11.25
CA GLN A 4 -8.68 7.26 10.15
C GLN A 4 -9.23 7.98 8.91
N GLU A 5 -10.22 8.86 9.09
CA GLU A 5 -10.78 9.67 7.98
C GLU A 5 -9.72 10.57 7.32
N VAL A 6 -8.78 11.11 8.10
CA VAL A 6 -7.64 11.89 7.56
C VAL A 6 -6.73 11.01 6.72
N LYS A 7 -6.36 9.82 7.23
CA LYS A 7 -5.49 8.87 6.52
C LYS A 7 -6.12 8.41 5.20
N ASP A 8 -7.41 8.08 5.23
CA ASP A 8 -8.12 7.60 4.03
C ASP A 8 -8.26 8.68 2.98
N LYS A 9 -8.54 9.92 3.41
CA LYS A 9 -8.58 11.07 2.49
C LYS A 9 -7.21 11.30 1.85
N MET A 10 -6.15 11.33 2.64
CA MET A 10 -4.78 11.50 2.11
C MET A 10 -4.40 10.36 1.14
N ALA A 11 -4.74 9.12 1.46
CA ALA A 11 -4.48 7.98 0.58
C ALA A 11 -5.24 8.10 -0.75
N LYS A 12 -6.53 8.49 -0.71
CA LYS A 12 -7.32 8.75 -1.91
C LYS A 12 -6.75 9.89 -2.75
N ASP A 13 -6.35 10.98 -2.11
CA ASP A 13 -5.80 12.15 -2.81
C ASP A 13 -4.45 11.83 -3.49
N LEU A 14 -3.60 11.01 -2.86
CA LEU A 14 -2.28 10.66 -3.39
C LEU A 14 -2.31 9.49 -4.39
N TYR A 15 -3.15 8.49 -4.14
CA TYR A 15 -3.10 7.20 -4.84
C TYR A 15 -4.42 6.80 -5.52
N GLY A 16 -5.47 7.58 -5.38
CA GLY A 16 -6.80 7.32 -5.96
C GLY A 16 -7.61 6.24 -5.24
N GLN A 17 -7.11 5.66 -4.14
CA GLN A 17 -7.80 4.65 -3.32
C GLN A 17 -7.27 4.65 -1.88
N THR A 18 -8.00 4.06 -0.94
CA THR A 18 -7.50 3.82 0.43
C THR A 18 -6.54 2.64 0.48
N THR A 19 -5.80 2.52 1.59
CA THR A 19 -5.01 1.32 1.89
C THR A 19 -5.90 0.08 1.97
N GLU A 20 -7.09 0.19 2.55
CA GLU A 20 -8.03 -0.92 2.71
C GLU A 20 -8.57 -1.41 1.35
N GLU A 21 -8.89 -0.48 0.43
CA GLU A 21 -9.30 -0.78 -0.95
C GLU A 21 -8.15 -1.49 -1.72
N ALA A 22 -6.90 -1.03 -1.55
CA ALA A 22 -5.73 -1.66 -2.14
C ALA A 22 -5.52 -3.09 -1.63
N VAL A 23 -5.61 -3.29 -0.31
CA VAL A 23 -5.47 -4.59 0.34
C VAL A 23 -6.56 -5.56 -0.12
N ALA A 24 -7.82 -5.11 -0.17
CA ALA A 24 -8.96 -5.91 -0.60
C ALA A 24 -8.84 -6.40 -2.05
N THR A 25 -8.17 -5.63 -2.93
CA THR A 25 -7.95 -6.00 -4.34
C THR A 25 -6.66 -6.79 -4.56
N GLY A 26 -5.80 -6.92 -3.55
CA GLY A 26 -4.50 -7.59 -3.70
C GLY A 26 -3.46 -6.78 -4.47
N LEU A 27 -3.70 -5.48 -4.67
CA LEU A 27 -2.87 -4.60 -5.49
C LEU A 27 -2.08 -3.61 -4.63
N CYS A 28 -0.85 -3.30 -5.05
CA CYS A 28 -0.07 -2.24 -4.45
C CYS A 28 -0.76 -0.88 -4.64
N ILE A 29 -0.89 -0.11 -3.57
CA ILE A 29 -1.53 1.21 -3.58
C ILE A 29 -0.84 2.19 -4.53
N GLN A 30 0.47 2.06 -4.72
CA GLN A 30 1.27 2.93 -5.58
C GLN A 30 1.30 2.46 -7.05
N CYS A 31 1.83 1.26 -7.31
CA CYS A 31 2.09 0.81 -8.69
C CYS A 31 0.93 0.04 -9.34
N LYS A 32 -0.13 -0.26 -8.58
CA LYS A 32 -1.31 -1.02 -9.01
C LYS A 32 -1.02 -2.43 -9.55
N GLN A 33 0.18 -2.95 -9.32
CA GLN A 33 0.55 -4.33 -9.64
C GLN A 33 0.19 -5.27 -8.48
N PRO A 34 0.06 -6.59 -8.72
CA PRO A 34 -0.15 -7.56 -7.65
C PRO A 34 0.92 -7.43 -6.57
N ALA A 35 0.49 -7.15 -5.33
CA ALA A 35 1.42 -6.75 -4.28
C ALA A 35 2.29 -7.92 -3.83
N ILE A 36 1.68 -9.08 -3.56
CA ILE A 36 2.35 -10.28 -3.04
C ILE A 36 3.42 -10.80 -4.01
N GLN A 37 3.21 -10.68 -5.33
CA GLN A 37 4.18 -11.09 -6.34
C GLN A 37 5.39 -10.14 -6.43
N ASN A 38 5.25 -8.93 -5.89
CA ASN A 38 6.29 -7.91 -5.81
C ASN A 38 6.88 -7.77 -4.40
N CYS A 39 6.51 -8.64 -3.46
CA CYS A 39 7.21 -8.83 -2.20
C CYS A 39 8.09 -10.08 -2.30
N TYR A 40 9.38 -9.92 -2.02
CA TYR A 40 10.38 -10.99 -2.05
C TYR A 40 10.65 -11.57 -0.66
N SER A 41 10.15 -10.95 0.41
CA SER A 41 10.25 -11.45 1.79
C SER A 41 8.87 -11.62 2.46
N GLU A 42 8.83 -12.38 3.55
CA GLU A 42 7.63 -12.51 4.39
C GLU A 42 7.37 -11.24 5.21
N GLU A 43 8.43 -10.50 5.54
CA GLU A 43 8.37 -9.16 6.14
C GLU A 43 7.66 -8.19 5.20
N GLY A 44 8.08 -8.13 3.92
CA GLY A 44 7.46 -7.27 2.91
C GLY A 44 6.00 -7.62 2.64
N LYS A 45 5.62 -8.92 2.69
CA LYS A 45 4.21 -9.32 2.62
C LYS A 45 3.41 -8.85 3.83
N ARG A 46 3.97 -8.93 5.04
CA ARG A 46 3.32 -8.41 6.26
C ARG A 46 3.16 -6.89 6.23
N GLU A 47 4.19 -6.17 5.80
CA GLU A 47 4.17 -4.70 5.66
C GLU A 47 3.19 -4.22 4.59
N TYR A 48 2.98 -5.00 3.52
CA TYR A 48 1.92 -4.72 2.55
C TYR A 48 0.53 -4.63 3.20
N TYR A 49 0.19 -5.52 4.13
CA TYR A 49 -1.11 -5.47 4.81
C TYR A 49 -1.25 -4.28 5.78
N ILE A 50 -0.15 -3.60 6.11
CA ILE A 50 -0.13 -2.41 6.97
C ILE A 50 -0.18 -1.13 6.12
N SER A 51 0.66 -1.05 5.09
CA SER A 51 0.89 0.16 4.30
C SER A 51 0.12 0.20 2.97
N GLY A 52 -0.25 -0.96 2.44
CA GLY A 52 -0.75 -1.14 1.07
C GLY A 52 0.34 -1.10 0.00
N LEU A 53 1.62 -0.94 0.34
CA LEU A 53 2.73 -0.92 -0.61
C LEU A 53 3.32 -2.32 -0.79
N CYS A 54 3.69 -2.68 -2.03
CA CYS A 54 4.58 -3.82 -2.23
C CYS A 54 6.02 -3.46 -1.86
N GLU A 55 6.82 -4.46 -1.51
CA GLU A 55 8.20 -4.30 -1.06
C GLU A 55 9.05 -3.50 -2.06
N LYS A 56 8.98 -3.83 -3.36
CA LYS A 56 9.66 -3.07 -4.42
C LYS A 56 9.30 -1.58 -4.47
N CYS A 57 8.08 -1.20 -4.11
CA CYS A 57 7.69 0.21 -4.06
C CYS A 57 8.14 0.88 -2.77
N PHE A 58 8.18 0.13 -1.67
CA PHE A 58 8.70 0.60 -0.40
C PHE A 58 10.21 0.89 -0.48
N ASP A 59 10.99 -0.02 -1.08
CA ASP A 59 12.45 0.13 -1.22
C ASP A 59 12.82 1.43 -1.95
N LYS A 60 12.07 1.77 -3.01
CA LYS A 60 12.25 3.00 -3.81
C LYS A 60 12.03 4.30 -3.05
N ILE A 61 11.46 4.26 -1.84
CA ILE A 61 11.32 5.45 -1.00
C ILE A 61 12.68 5.87 -0.42
N PHE A 62 13.60 4.91 -0.24
CA PHE A 62 14.90 5.11 0.39
C PHE A 62 16.09 5.00 -0.58
N GLU A 63 15.82 4.87 -1.88
CA GLU A 63 16.80 5.05 -2.98
C GLU A 63 16.91 6.52 -3.38
#